data_AF-A0A369MTV4-F1
#
_entry.id   AF-A0A369MTV4-F1
#
_cell.length_a   1.000
_cell.length_b   1.000
_cell.length_c   1.000
_cell.angle_alpha   90.00
_cell.angle_beta   90.00
_cell.angle_gamma   90.00
#
_symmetry.space_group_name_H-M   'P 1'
#
loop_
_entity.id
_entity.type
_entity.pdbx_description
1 polymer ?
#
loop_
_entity_poly.entity_id
_entity_poly.type
_entity_poly.pdbx_seq_one_letter_code
_entity_poly.pdbx_strand_id
1 'polypeptide(L)'
;MDYPEMVSCRMTSGDLDRLTASAQRAGMARSEYLRTLIRIPASASGKGAVYVIDSRTMAKMLSELIRWGRHYNQAVRALNTIALFIRRGSPPEYGTFGQMLSEAEEKLEEVEQGRQVIEYVLADIAGSTSVSGD
;
A
#
# COMPACT_ATOMS: atom_id res chain seq x y z
N MET A 1 9.02 14.06 -16.19
CA MET A 1 10.39 13.53 -16.30
C MET A 1 10.71 13.52 -17.78
N ASP A 2 11.83 14.13 -18.15
CA ASP A 2 12.27 14.17 -19.54
C ASP A 2 12.96 12.84 -19.89
N TYR A 3 12.79 12.37 -21.13
CA TYR A 3 13.35 11.12 -21.63
C TYR A 3 14.13 11.41 -22.91
N PRO A 4 15.37 11.92 -22.78
CA PRO A 4 16.13 12.46 -23.91
C PRO A 4 16.65 11.38 -24.86
N GLU A 5 16.83 10.16 -24.36
CA GLU A 5 17.41 9.06 -25.12
C GLU A 5 16.35 8.24 -25.87
N MET A 6 16.63 7.93 -27.14
CA MET A 6 15.75 7.15 -28.01
C MET A 6 16.29 5.73 -28.20
N VAL A 7 15.43 4.74 -27.94
CA VAL A 7 15.68 3.33 -28.27
C VAL A 7 14.71 2.91 -29.36
N SER A 8 15.24 2.39 -30.47
CA SER A 8 14.44 1.81 -31.56
C SER A 8 14.59 0.29 -31.56
N CYS A 9 13.46 -0.41 -31.66
CA CYS A 9 13.43 -1.87 -31.67
C CYS A 9 12.60 -2.34 -32.87
N ARG A 10 13.16 -3.25 -33.68
CA ARG A 10 12.41 -3.92 -34.74
C ARG A 10 11.66 -5.09 -34.12
N MET A 11 10.36 -5.19 -34.42
CA MET A 11 9.48 -6.21 -33.86
C MET A 11 8.71 -6.88 -35.00
N THR A 12 8.33 -8.14 -34.81
CA THR A 12 7.30 -8.75 -35.66
C THR A 12 5.94 -8.12 -35.37
N SER A 13 4.96 -8.31 -36.26
CA SER A 13 3.58 -7.87 -36.01
C SER A 13 3.01 -8.51 -34.74
N GLY A 14 3.22 -9.82 -34.56
CA GLY A 14 2.73 -10.54 -33.38
C GLY A 14 3.33 -10.02 -32.07
N ASP A 15 4.62 -9.65 -32.06
CA ASP A 15 5.25 -9.09 -30.86
C ASP A 15 4.75 -7.67 -30.57
N LEU A 16 4.51 -6.87 -31.60
CA LEU A 16 3.94 -5.53 -31.46
C LEU A 16 2.52 -5.58 -30.90
N ASP A 17 1.71 -6.53 -31.35
CA ASP A 17 0.35 -6.75 -30.85
C ASP A 17 0.37 -7.17 -29.37
N ARG A 18 1.27 -8.10 -29.01
CA ARG A 18 1.46 -8.53 -27.60
C ARG A 18 1.88 -7.39 -26.70
N LEU A 19 2.81 -6.53 -27.15
CA LEU A 19 3.23 -5.34 -26.44
C LEU A 19 2.06 -4.39 -26.23
N THR A 20 1.29 -4.13 -27.29
CA THR A 20 0.16 -3.19 -27.26
C THR A 20 -0.94 -3.67 -26.31
N ALA A 21 -1.34 -4.95 -26.41
CA ALA A 21 -2.34 -5.54 -25.54
C ALA A 21 -1.90 -5.57 -24.07
N SER A 22 -0.63 -5.86 -23.81
CA SER A 22 -0.11 -5.91 -22.43
C SER A 22 -0.01 -4.51 -21.81
N ALA A 23 0.41 -3.51 -22.58
CA ALA A 23 0.42 -2.12 -22.14
C ALA A 23 -1.01 -1.62 -21.84
N GLN A 24 -1.98 -1.93 -22.70
CA GLN A 24 -3.40 -1.59 -22.46
C GLN A 24 -3.96 -2.24 -21.21
N ARG A 25 -3.72 -3.54 -21.01
CA ARG A 25 -4.16 -4.24 -19.78
C ARG A 25 -3.56 -3.65 -18.52
N ALA A 26 -2.32 -3.15 -18.59
CA ALA A 26 -1.66 -2.46 -17.50
C ALA A 26 -2.07 -0.98 -17.36
N GLY A 27 -2.90 -0.44 -18.26
CA GLY A 27 -3.29 0.98 -18.27
C GLY A 27 -2.13 1.93 -18.60
N MET A 28 -1.08 1.45 -19.28
CA MET A 28 0.16 2.18 -19.56
C MET A 28 0.33 2.50 -21.04
N ALA A 29 1.09 3.56 -21.35
CA ALA A 29 1.62 3.75 -22.69
C ALA A 29 2.68 2.67 -23.01
N ARG A 30 2.86 2.30 -24.28
CA ARG A 30 3.85 1.27 -24.69
C ARG A 30 5.27 1.57 -24.21
N SER A 31 5.70 2.83 -24.27
CA SER A 31 7.02 3.27 -23.81
C SER A 31 7.15 3.21 -22.28
N GLU A 32 6.08 3.48 -21.54
CA GLU A 32 6.02 3.31 -20.09
C GLU A 32 6.07 1.84 -19.69
N TYR A 33 5.33 0.99 -20.40
CA TYR A 33 5.34 -0.45 -20.19
C TYR A 33 6.74 -1.05 -20.42
N LEU A 34 7.39 -0.72 -21.55
CA LEU A 34 8.77 -1.17 -21.82
C LEU A 34 9.76 -0.70 -20.75
N ARG A 35 9.69 0.57 -20.34
CA ARG A 35 10.55 1.10 -19.27
C ARG A 35 10.32 0.41 -17.93
N THR A 36 9.10 -0.02 -17.66
CA THR A 36 8.75 -0.79 -16.47
C THR A 36 9.40 -2.17 -16.53
N LEU A 37 9.33 -2.84 -17.69
CA LEU A 37 9.95 -4.15 -17.89
C LEU A 37 11.47 -4.12 -17.77
N ILE A 38 12.17 -3.13 -18.34
CA ILE A 38 13.65 -3.07 -18.25
C ILE A 38 14.16 -2.75 -16.84
N ARG A 39 13.31 -2.22 -15.96
CA ARG A 39 13.66 -1.96 -14.55
C ARG A 39 13.55 -3.21 -13.68
N ILE A 40 12.98 -4.29 -14.22
CA ILE A 40 13.00 -5.60 -13.55
C ILE A 40 14.46 -6.06 -13.49
N PRO A 41 15.02 -6.31 -12.29
CA PRO A 41 16.41 -6.73 -12.17
C PRO A 41 16.59 -8.12 -12.75
N ALA A 42 17.75 -8.39 -13.36
CA ALA A 42 18.06 -9.68 -13.97
C ALA A 42 18.03 -10.84 -12.95
N SER A 43 18.23 -10.55 -11.66
CA SER A 43 18.06 -11.51 -10.55
C SER A 43 16.63 -12.05 -10.40
N ALA A 44 15.64 -11.41 -11.04
CA ALA A 44 14.26 -11.89 -11.12
C ALA A 44 14.05 -12.94 -12.22
N SER A 45 15.06 -13.23 -13.05
CA SER A 45 14.97 -14.21 -14.14
C SER A 45 14.66 -15.61 -13.59
N GLY A 46 13.74 -16.32 -14.24
CA GLY A 46 13.29 -17.66 -13.82
C GLY A 46 12.19 -17.68 -12.75
N LYS A 47 11.73 -16.52 -12.26
CA LYS A 47 10.58 -16.44 -11.36
C LYS A 47 9.26 -16.46 -12.16
N GLY A 48 8.26 -17.18 -11.63
CA GLY A 48 6.96 -17.36 -12.30
C GLY A 48 6.11 -16.10 -12.40
N ALA A 49 6.35 -15.10 -11.54
CA ALA A 49 5.74 -13.78 -11.61
C ALA A 49 6.72 -12.72 -11.07
N VAL A 50 6.64 -11.51 -11.65
CA VAL A 50 7.43 -10.34 -11.22
C VAL A 50 6.48 -9.15 -11.06
N TYR A 51 6.46 -8.58 -9.86
CA TYR A 51 5.66 -7.40 -9.53
C TYR A 51 6.56 -6.17 -9.50
N VAL A 52 6.18 -5.14 -10.25
CA VAL A 52 6.86 -3.85 -10.21
C VAL A 52 5.96 -2.88 -9.46
N ILE A 53 6.38 -2.50 -8.26
CA ILE A 53 5.72 -1.46 -7.46
C ILE A 53 6.49 -0.17 -7.68
N ASP A 54 5.84 0.82 -8.29
CA ASP A 54 6.46 2.13 -8.46
C ASP A 54 6.60 2.87 -7.12
N SER A 55 7.56 3.79 -7.04
CA SER A 55 7.86 4.53 -5.80
C SER A 55 6.72 5.44 -5.33
N ARG A 56 5.84 5.90 -6.23
CA ARG A 56 4.66 6.70 -5.87
C ARG A 56 3.61 5.81 -5.20
N THR A 57 3.41 4.61 -5.71
CA THR A 57 2.52 3.61 -5.11
C THR A 57 3.02 3.19 -3.73
N MET A 58 4.33 2.95 -3.58
CA MET A 58 4.95 2.68 -2.27
C MET A 58 4.80 3.87 -1.30
N ALA A 59 5.01 5.11 -1.77
CA ALA A 59 4.86 6.30 -0.92
C ALA A 59 3.41 6.51 -0.44
N LYS A 60 2.42 6.18 -1.27
CA LYS A 60 1.00 6.19 -0.86
C LYS A 60 0.72 5.15 0.22
N MET A 61 1.22 3.92 0.06
CA MET A 61 1.10 2.87 1.07
C MET A 61 1.71 3.31 2.42
N LEU A 62 2.92 3.89 2.39
CA LEU A 62 3.57 4.43 3.58
C LEU A 62 2.73 5.54 4.25
N SER A 63 2.14 6.43 3.46
CA SER A 63 1.33 7.54 3.98
C SER A 63 0.08 7.03 4.70
N GLU A 64 -0.60 6.02 4.15
CA GLU A 64 -1.76 5.39 4.79
C GLU A 64 -1.36 4.62 6.06
N LEU A 65 -0.25 3.89 6.05
CA LEU A 65 0.29 3.23 7.26
C LEU A 65 0.54 4.22 8.40
N ILE A 66 1.15 5.37 8.09
CA ILE A 66 1.37 6.43 9.08
C ILE A 66 0.03 6.98 9.59
N ARG A 67 -0.96 7.16 8.70
CA ARG A 67 -2.30 7.62 9.07
C ARG A 67 -2.98 6.66 10.05
N TRP A 68 -2.93 5.36 9.80
CA TRP A 68 -3.50 4.36 10.72
C TRP A 68 -2.75 4.31 12.04
N GLY A 69 -1.42 4.43 12.03
CA GLY A 69 -0.63 4.58 13.25
C GLY A 69 -1.08 5.78 14.11
N ARG A 70 -1.55 6.87 13.49
CA ARG A 70 -2.14 8.01 14.22
C ARG A 70 -3.51 7.66 14.80
N HIS A 71 -4.40 7.00 14.04
CA HIS A 71 -5.73 6.58 14.53
C HIS A 71 -5.61 5.59 15.69
N TYR A 72 -4.71 4.61 15.61
CA TYR A 72 -4.41 3.69 16.71
C TYR A 72 -3.95 4.43 17.96
N ASN A 73 -2.99 5.35 17.81
CA ASN A 73 -2.51 6.16 18.93
C ASN A 73 -3.57 7.12 19.50
N GLN A 74 -4.60 7.49 18.74
CA GLN A 74 -5.75 8.27 19.24
C GLN A 74 -6.63 7.39 20.11
N ALA A 75 -6.98 6.18 19.66
CA ALA A 75 -7.75 5.23 20.46
C ALA A 75 -7.06 4.88 21.78
N VAL A 76 -5.75 4.55 21.74
CA VAL A 76 -4.96 4.26 22.95
C VAL A 76 -4.94 5.45 23.91
N ARG A 77 -4.87 6.69 23.39
CA ARG A 77 -4.93 7.90 24.24
C ARG A 77 -6.30 8.10 24.89
N ALA A 78 -7.39 7.86 24.18
CA ALA A 78 -8.74 7.90 24.74
C ALA A 78 -8.89 6.89 25.88
N LEU A 79 -8.46 5.64 25.65
CA LEU A 79 -8.48 4.57 26.65
C LEU A 79 -7.60 4.87 27.86
N ASN A 80 -6.38 5.39 27.65
CA ASN A 80 -5.50 5.80 28.75
C ASN A 80 -6.09 6.95 29.58
N THR A 81 -6.80 7.86 28.94
CA THR A 81 -7.48 8.98 29.62
C THR A 81 -8.61 8.45 30.50
N ILE A 82 -9.43 7.54 29.98
CA ILE A 82 -10.46 6.84 30.78
C ILE A 82 -9.82 6.13 31.98
N ALA A 83 -8.77 5.34 31.76
CA ALA A 83 -8.09 4.59 32.81
C ALA A 83 -7.52 5.51 33.91
N LEU A 84 -7.00 6.68 33.54
CA LEU A 84 -6.49 7.68 34.48
C LEU A 84 -7.60 8.22 35.39
N PHE A 85 -8.75 8.58 34.84
CA PHE A 85 -9.88 9.11 35.62
C PHE A 85 -10.45 8.08 36.59
N ILE A 86 -10.58 6.82 36.15
CA ILE A 86 -10.99 5.70 37.02
C ILE A 86 -9.99 5.53 38.17
N ARG A 87 -8.68 5.50 37.89
CA ARG A 87 -7.63 5.33 38.92
C ARG A 87 -7.61 6.47 39.95
N ARG A 88 -7.99 7.68 39.54
CA ARG A 88 -8.06 8.84 40.44
C ARG A 88 -9.34 8.89 41.28
N GLY A 89 -10.24 7.92 41.13
CA GLY A 89 -11.52 7.90 41.84
C GLY A 89 -12.48 9.00 41.39
N SER A 90 -12.25 9.56 40.19
CA SER A 90 -13.09 10.59 39.58
C SER A 90 -13.45 10.14 38.17
N PRO A 91 -14.23 9.06 38.02
CA PRO A 91 -14.63 8.58 36.71
C PRO A 91 -15.35 9.69 35.93
N PRO A 92 -15.19 9.77 34.61
CA PRO A 92 -15.94 10.72 33.80
C PRO A 92 -17.44 10.46 33.94
N GLU A 93 -18.25 11.50 33.76
CA GLU A 93 -19.70 11.32 33.67
C GLU A 93 -20.05 10.30 32.58
N TYR A 94 -21.13 9.55 32.78
CA TYR A 94 -21.49 8.41 31.93
C TYR A 94 -21.59 8.78 30.43
N GLY A 95 -22.07 9.98 30.11
CA GLY A 95 -22.12 10.50 28.74
C GLY A 95 -20.74 10.73 28.13
N THR A 96 -19.83 11.39 28.86
CA THR A 96 -18.44 11.62 28.43
C THR A 96 -17.66 10.32 28.32
N PHE A 97 -17.88 9.38 29.25
CA PHE A 97 -17.29 8.05 29.22
C PHE A 97 -17.71 7.27 27.97
N GLY A 98 -19.01 7.26 27.68
CA GLY A 98 -19.56 6.61 26.47
C GLY A 98 -19.00 7.22 25.20
N GLN A 99 -18.89 8.55 25.12
CA GLN A 99 -18.30 9.23 23.97
C GLN A 99 -16.83 8.83 23.75
N MET A 100 -16.01 8.84 24.81
CA MET A 100 -14.60 8.44 24.70
C MET A 100 -14.43 6.97 24.29
N LEU A 101 -15.34 6.09 24.69
CA LEU A 101 -15.35 4.69 24.26
C LEU A 101 -15.74 4.55 22.79
N SER A 102 -16.80 5.22 22.34
CA SER A 102 -17.20 5.19 20.92
C SER A 102 -16.13 5.80 20.01
N GLU A 103 -15.47 6.88 20.43
CA GLU A 103 -14.34 7.46 19.69
C GLU A 103 -13.15 6.48 19.60
N ALA A 104 -12.87 5.73 20.67
CA ALA A 104 -11.84 4.71 20.65
C ALA A 104 -12.22 3.52 19.74
N GLU A 105 -13.46 3.05 19.79
CA GLU A 105 -13.99 1.98 18.94
C GLU A 105 -13.91 2.35 17.46
N GLU A 106 -14.40 3.53 17.07
CA GLU A 106 -14.36 4.03 15.70
C GLU A 106 -12.91 4.09 15.17
N LYS A 107 -11.98 4.61 15.98
CA LYS A 107 -10.58 4.76 15.58
C LYS A 107 -9.85 3.41 15.49
N LEU A 108 -10.24 2.42 16.29
CA LEU A 108 -9.75 1.05 16.16
C LEU A 108 -10.33 0.34 14.94
N GLU A 109 -11.60 0.59 14.62
CA GLU A 109 -12.25 0.04 13.43
C GLU A 109 -11.60 0.58 12.14
N GLU A 110 -11.32 1.88 12.07
CA GLU A 110 -10.57 2.49 10.95
C GLU A 110 -9.20 1.85 10.76
N VAL A 111 -8.51 1.51 11.85
CA VAL A 111 -7.20 0.85 11.81
C VAL A 111 -7.33 -0.59 11.31
N GLU A 112 -8.32 -1.34 11.80
CA GLU A 112 -8.53 -2.74 11.41
C GLU A 112 -8.96 -2.85 9.94
N GLN A 113 -9.85 -1.98 9.47
CA GLN A 113 -10.24 -1.91 8.04
C GLN A 113 -9.02 -1.61 7.16
N GLY A 114 -8.18 -0.66 7.58
CA GLY A 114 -6.93 -0.36 6.87
C GLY A 114 -5.97 -1.56 6.84
N ARG A 115 -5.74 -2.17 8.01
CA ARG A 115 -4.87 -3.33 8.18
C ARG A 115 -5.29 -4.48 7.26
N GLN A 116 -6.58 -4.80 7.18
CA GLN A 116 -7.11 -5.87 6.33
C GLN A 116 -6.83 -5.65 4.83
N VAL A 117 -6.95 -4.41 4.36
CA VAL A 117 -6.64 -4.07 2.96
C VAL A 117 -5.16 -4.28 2.65
N ILE A 118 -4.26 -3.84 3.53
CA ILE A 118 -2.82 -4.07 3.35
C ILE A 118 -2.46 -5.54 3.50
N GLU A 119 -3.06 -6.26 4.44
CA GLU A 119 -2.84 -7.71 4.60
C GLU A 119 -3.24 -8.46 3.35
N TYR A 120 -4.40 -8.16 2.75
CA TYR A 120 -4.81 -8.75 1.48
C TYR A 120 -3.79 -8.48 0.36
N VAL A 121 -3.38 -7.22 0.19
CA VAL A 121 -2.42 -6.83 -0.86
C VAL A 121 -1.05 -7.45 -0.63
N LEU A 122 -0.56 -7.48 0.61
CA LEU A 122 0.74 -8.07 0.94
C LEU A 122 0.71 -9.60 0.86
N ALA A 123 -0.38 -10.25 1.24
CA ALA A 123 -0.54 -11.70 1.09
C ALA A 123 -0.61 -12.10 -0.40
N ASP A 124 -1.27 -11.29 -1.23
CA ASP A 124 -1.29 -11.46 -2.69
C ASP A 124 0.12 -11.28 -3.28
N ILE A 125 0.88 -10.26 -2.84
CA ILE A 125 2.28 -10.03 -3.24
C ILE A 125 3.22 -11.13 -2.72
N ALA A 126 3.04 -11.61 -1.50
CA ALA A 126 3.88 -12.64 -0.88
C ALA A 126 3.63 -14.03 -1.49
N GLY A 127 2.36 -14.35 -1.78
CA GLY A 127 1.96 -15.58 -2.47
C GLY A 127 2.43 -15.66 -3.93
N SER A 128 2.90 -14.54 -4.48
CA SER A 128 3.26 -14.40 -5.90
C SER A 128 4.76 -14.15 -6.14
N THR A 129 5.60 -14.30 -5.11
CA THR A 129 7.07 -14.25 -5.12
C THR A 129 7.65 -12.84 -5.29
N SER A 130 8.25 -12.33 -4.21
CA SER A 130 8.93 -11.04 -4.16
C SER A 130 10.28 -11.03 -4.90
N VAL A 131 10.59 -9.89 -5.51
CA VAL A 131 11.94 -9.53 -5.98
C VAL A 131 12.48 -8.50 -5.00
N SER A 132 13.45 -8.92 -4.17
CA SER A 132 14.29 -7.99 -3.43
C SER A 132 15.36 -7.47 -4.40
N GLY A 133 15.45 -6.16 -4.55
CA GLY A 133 16.69 -5.51 -4.98
C GLY A 133 17.50 -5.18 -3.74
N ASP A 134 18.82 -5.29 -3.83
CA ASP A 134 19.77 -4.95 -2.75
C ASP A 134 19.58 -3.54 -2.19
#